data_AF-A0A8J8BEP2-F1
#
_entry.id   AF-A0A8J8BEP2-F1
#
_cell.length_a   1.000
_cell.length_b   1.000
_cell.length_c   1.000
_cell.angle_alpha   90.00
_cell.angle_beta   90.00
_cell.angle_gamma   90.00
#
_symmetry.space_group_name_H-M   'P 1'
#
loop_
_entity.id
_entity.type
_entity.pdbx_description
1 polymer ?
#
loop_
_entity_poly.entity_id
_entity_poly.type
_entity_poly.pdbx_seq_one_letter_code
_entity_poly.pdbx_strand_id
1 'polypeptide(L)'
;MNTTAPTTSQIATAASLLARLPEQHDPGFATGARQILAALLDAEEVLRAVLDDVSQPREVRFGALYTLLVRLNREERSRDYADLVRAHEPEFGGEPYFNTFRALVARGRGVGGLRPESLRAAADYARRAAAHLPGVIGVQHQIATFLTDYLELVGTDSSPVLLDEAERAIDAVLAQPDGYRSHYLETRARLYVLRGNYGAARAAIADAIEVEPADTPDLARRIARYQATRVRIDLLEERDRLAARQEEFRGELDRFRTQQLELLGLLAAVVAFVASAASIAAQSAKAADGARLMTAMAGAVILVFTSFAYTNTRAPWTRLAPPALLGAALLLIATLLGR
;
A
#
# COMPACT_ATOMS: atom_id res chain seq x y z
N MET A 1 -23.95 -9.57 -34.62
CA MET A 1 -24.33 -8.38 -35.40
C MET A 1 -23.75 -8.57 -36.79
N ASN A 2 -24.55 -8.41 -37.86
CA ASN A 2 -24.03 -8.45 -39.23
C ASN A 2 -23.15 -7.21 -39.43
N THR A 3 -21.84 -7.39 -39.37
CA THR A 3 -20.86 -6.36 -39.74
C THR A 3 -20.90 -6.21 -41.25
N THR A 4 -21.62 -5.19 -41.73
CA THR A 4 -21.56 -4.77 -43.13
C THR A 4 -20.17 -4.20 -43.41
N ALA A 5 -19.53 -4.66 -44.49
CA ALA A 5 -18.24 -4.14 -44.90
C ALA A 5 -18.28 -2.60 -45.06
N PRO A 6 -17.25 -1.87 -44.60
CA PRO A 6 -17.25 -0.42 -44.67
C PRO A 6 -17.24 0.05 -46.13
N THR A 7 -18.03 1.07 -46.43
CA THR A 7 -18.08 1.66 -47.77
C THR A 7 -16.79 2.43 -48.07
N THR A 8 -16.40 2.52 -49.35
CA THR A 8 -15.25 3.32 -49.79
C THR A 8 -15.33 4.77 -49.31
N SER A 9 -16.55 5.32 -49.25
CA SER A 9 -16.80 6.68 -48.73
C SER A 9 -16.46 6.82 -47.24
N GLN A 10 -16.82 5.82 -46.42
CA GLN A 10 -16.49 5.80 -44.99
C GLN A 10 -14.97 5.70 -44.77
N ILE A 11 -14.29 4.84 -45.53
CA ILE A 11 -12.83 4.67 -45.46
C ILE A 11 -12.12 5.99 -45.84
N ALA A 12 -12.52 6.61 -46.95
CA ALA A 12 -11.95 7.89 -47.40
C ALA A 12 -12.19 9.03 -46.39
N THR A 13 -13.38 9.05 -45.77
CA THR A 13 -13.71 10.03 -44.72
C THR A 13 -12.83 9.84 -43.50
N ALA A 14 -12.67 8.60 -43.02
CA ALA A 14 -11.82 8.29 -41.89
C ALA A 14 -10.35 8.63 -42.17
N ALA A 15 -9.82 8.26 -43.35
CA ALA A 15 -8.47 8.62 -43.77
C ALA A 15 -8.26 10.14 -43.80
N SER A 16 -9.25 10.90 -44.30
CA SER A 16 -9.21 12.38 -44.31
C SER A 16 -9.24 12.99 -42.91
N LEU A 17 -9.97 12.40 -41.96
CA LEU A 17 -9.98 12.84 -40.56
C LEU A 17 -8.65 12.52 -39.87
N LEU A 18 -8.12 11.32 -40.08
CA LEU A 18 -6.84 10.87 -39.53
C LEU A 18 -5.66 11.69 -40.06
N ALA A 19 -5.69 12.09 -41.33
CA ALA A 19 -4.69 12.98 -41.92
C ALA A 19 -4.67 14.40 -41.29
N ARG A 20 -5.72 14.78 -40.56
CA ARG A 20 -5.81 16.05 -39.82
C ARG A 20 -5.40 15.92 -38.36
N LEU A 21 -4.98 14.73 -37.91
CA LEU A 21 -4.44 14.59 -36.57
C LEU A 21 -3.16 15.43 -36.43
N PRO A 22 -2.95 16.06 -35.27
CA PRO A 22 -1.66 16.63 -34.92
C PRO A 22 -0.52 15.60 -35.04
N GLU A 23 0.71 16.06 -35.02
CA GLU A 23 1.84 15.14 -34.97
C GLU A 23 1.81 14.32 -33.67
N GLN A 24 2.40 13.12 -33.71
CA GLN A 24 2.37 12.18 -32.59
C GLN A 24 3.03 12.68 -31.31
N HIS A 25 3.84 13.74 -31.35
CA HIS A 25 4.42 14.32 -30.14
C HIS A 25 3.56 15.45 -29.55
N ASP A 26 2.52 15.87 -30.27
CA ASP A 26 1.62 16.93 -29.86
C ASP A 26 0.64 16.42 -28.78
N PRO A 27 0.45 17.14 -27.66
CA PRO A 27 -0.49 16.76 -26.61
C PRO A 27 -1.94 16.56 -27.10
N GLY A 28 -2.32 17.21 -28.19
CA GLY A 28 -3.62 17.13 -28.84
C GLY A 28 -3.85 15.85 -29.62
N PHE A 29 -2.82 15.09 -30.00
CA PHE A 29 -2.94 13.86 -30.81
C PHE A 29 -3.92 12.85 -30.19
N ALA A 30 -3.72 12.54 -28.90
CA ALA A 30 -4.56 11.60 -28.17
C ALA A 30 -6.02 12.07 -28.00
N THR A 31 -6.24 13.39 -27.97
CA THR A 31 -7.59 13.98 -27.90
C THR A 31 -8.27 13.93 -29.25
N GLY A 32 -7.56 14.29 -30.33
CA GLY A 32 -8.06 14.18 -31.70
C GLY A 32 -8.45 12.75 -32.07
N ALA A 33 -7.61 11.77 -31.73
CA ALA A 33 -7.93 10.35 -31.98
C ALA A 33 -9.22 9.91 -31.29
N ARG A 34 -9.47 10.36 -30.05
CA ARG A 34 -10.72 10.08 -29.32
C ARG A 34 -11.94 10.74 -29.96
N GLN A 35 -11.79 11.96 -30.48
CA GLN A 35 -12.86 12.66 -31.19
C GLN A 35 -13.20 11.95 -32.51
N ILE A 36 -12.20 11.50 -33.27
CA ILE A 36 -12.39 10.70 -34.48
C ILE A 36 -13.13 9.40 -34.15
N LEU A 37 -12.69 8.68 -33.11
CA LEU A 37 -13.35 7.45 -32.67
C LEU A 37 -14.83 7.66 -32.34
N ALA A 38 -15.19 8.78 -31.71
CA ALA A 38 -16.58 9.11 -31.37
C ALA A 38 -17.42 9.52 -32.60
N ALA A 39 -16.79 10.05 -33.64
CA ALA A 39 -17.46 10.52 -34.86
C ALA A 39 -17.72 9.41 -35.89
N LEU A 40 -16.96 8.30 -35.85
CA LEU A 40 -17.06 7.23 -36.84
C LEU A 40 -18.14 6.20 -36.47
N LEU A 41 -19.06 5.96 -37.40
CA LEU A 41 -19.93 4.78 -37.40
C LEU A 41 -19.10 3.55 -37.77
N ASP A 42 -19.34 2.42 -37.09
CA ASP A 42 -18.61 1.16 -37.29
C ASP A 42 -17.08 1.34 -37.25
N ALA A 43 -16.62 2.19 -36.33
CA ALA A 43 -15.24 2.68 -36.30
C ALA A 43 -14.17 1.57 -36.34
N GLU A 44 -14.42 0.38 -35.80
CA GLU A 44 -13.44 -0.71 -35.83
C GLU A 44 -13.19 -1.20 -37.25
N GLU A 45 -14.23 -1.54 -38.02
CA GLU A 45 -14.09 -2.02 -39.39
C GLU A 45 -13.50 -0.95 -40.30
N VAL A 46 -13.95 0.31 -40.16
CA VAL A 46 -13.44 1.44 -40.95
C VAL A 46 -11.96 1.70 -40.67
N LEU A 47 -11.56 1.73 -39.39
CA LEU A 47 -10.17 1.99 -39.03
C LEU A 47 -9.25 0.82 -39.40
N ARG A 48 -9.73 -0.44 -39.34
CA ARG A 48 -8.97 -1.60 -39.84
C ARG A 48 -8.73 -1.49 -41.34
N ALA A 49 -9.77 -1.15 -42.11
CA ALA A 49 -9.63 -0.96 -43.54
C ALA A 49 -8.62 0.15 -43.89
N VAL A 50 -8.58 1.26 -43.14
CA VAL A 50 -7.57 2.31 -43.33
C VAL A 50 -6.17 1.82 -42.92
N LEU A 51 -6.05 1.06 -41.82
CA LEU A 51 -4.77 0.53 -41.34
C LEU A 51 -4.15 -0.48 -42.32
N ASP A 52 -4.98 -1.31 -42.95
CA ASP A 52 -4.57 -2.36 -43.87
C ASP A 52 -4.33 -1.84 -45.31
N ASP A 53 -4.84 -0.64 -45.64
CA ASP A 53 -4.63 0.01 -46.93
C ASP A 53 -3.23 0.63 -47.03
N VAL A 54 -2.28 -0.14 -47.59
CA VAL A 54 -0.88 0.29 -47.80
C VAL A 54 -0.72 1.47 -48.76
N SER A 55 -1.77 1.88 -49.48
CA SER A 55 -1.74 3.09 -50.31
C SER A 55 -1.88 4.37 -49.48
N GLN A 56 -2.37 4.27 -48.24
CA GLN A 56 -2.47 5.41 -47.33
C GLN A 56 -1.09 5.82 -46.78
N PRO A 57 -0.88 7.11 -46.49
CA PRO A 57 0.32 7.58 -45.80
C PRO A 57 0.53 6.86 -44.48
N ARG A 58 1.79 6.62 -44.13
CA ARG A 58 2.17 5.85 -42.94
C ARG A 58 1.64 6.50 -41.65
N GLU A 59 1.58 7.82 -41.59
CA GLU A 59 1.06 8.61 -40.47
C GLU A 59 -0.45 8.39 -40.29
N VAL A 60 -1.20 8.32 -41.39
CA VAL A 60 -2.65 8.05 -41.39
C VAL A 60 -2.91 6.64 -40.87
N ARG A 61 -2.13 5.66 -41.34
CA ARG A 61 -2.22 4.26 -40.89
C ARG A 61 -1.84 4.14 -39.41
N PHE A 62 -0.80 4.84 -38.95
CA PHE A 62 -0.47 4.88 -37.53
C PHE A 62 -1.59 5.52 -36.69
N GLY A 63 -2.19 6.62 -37.17
CA GLY A 63 -3.35 7.23 -36.53
C GLY A 63 -4.52 6.26 -36.40
N ALA A 64 -4.77 5.44 -37.43
CA ALA A 64 -5.78 4.38 -37.40
C ALA A 64 -5.44 3.31 -36.34
N LEU A 65 -4.19 2.83 -36.31
CA LEU A 65 -3.70 1.88 -35.30
C LEU A 65 -3.89 2.42 -33.88
N TYR A 66 -3.43 3.65 -33.62
CA TYR A 66 -3.57 4.29 -32.31
C TYR A 66 -5.05 4.38 -31.90
N THR A 67 -5.92 4.83 -32.81
CA THR A 67 -7.35 5.00 -32.54
C THR A 67 -8.05 3.66 -32.25
N LEU A 68 -7.70 2.61 -33.00
CA LEU A 68 -8.14 1.24 -32.72
C LEU A 68 -7.68 0.74 -31.35
N LEU A 69 -6.40 0.94 -31.02
CA LEU A 69 -5.85 0.52 -29.72
C LEU A 69 -6.51 1.26 -28.56
N VAL A 70 -6.81 2.56 -28.70
CA VAL A 70 -7.58 3.32 -27.70
C VAL A 70 -8.96 2.69 -27.49
N ARG A 71 -9.65 2.31 -28.57
CA ARG A 71 -10.96 1.64 -28.48
C ARG A 71 -10.84 0.30 -27.76
N LEU A 72 -9.94 -0.58 -28.21
CA LEU A 72 -9.74 -1.92 -27.64
C LEU A 72 -9.38 -1.84 -26.14
N ASN A 73 -8.58 -0.86 -25.75
CA ASN A 73 -8.24 -0.63 -24.35
C ASN A 73 -9.45 -0.16 -23.52
N ARG A 74 -10.31 0.70 -24.07
CA ARG A 74 -11.55 1.14 -23.39
C ARG A 74 -12.55 0.00 -23.20
N GLU A 75 -12.63 -0.90 -24.17
CA GLU A 75 -13.46 -2.12 -24.14
C GLU A 75 -12.82 -3.28 -23.36
N GLU A 76 -11.62 -3.07 -22.78
CA GLU A 76 -10.86 -4.07 -22.01
C GLU A 76 -10.53 -5.36 -22.80
N ARG A 77 -10.53 -5.27 -24.14
CA ARG A 77 -10.21 -6.37 -25.08
C ARG A 77 -8.70 -6.61 -25.18
N SER A 78 -8.12 -7.02 -24.06
CA SER A 78 -6.66 -7.10 -23.86
C SER A 78 -5.96 -8.06 -24.82
N ARG A 79 -6.63 -9.16 -25.22
CA ARG A 79 -6.09 -10.11 -26.21
C ARG A 79 -5.98 -9.46 -27.59
N ASP A 80 -7.09 -8.90 -28.08
CA ASP A 80 -7.15 -8.23 -29.38
C ASP A 80 -6.19 -7.04 -29.44
N TYR A 81 -6.06 -6.30 -28.33
CA TYR A 81 -5.07 -5.24 -28.18
C TYR A 81 -3.64 -5.78 -28.38
N ALA A 82 -3.27 -6.84 -27.65
CA ALA A 82 -1.93 -7.41 -27.71
C ALA A 82 -1.61 -8.03 -29.09
N ASP A 83 -2.59 -8.66 -29.72
CA ASP A 83 -2.44 -9.24 -31.05
C ASP A 83 -2.29 -8.15 -32.12
N LEU A 84 -3.07 -7.06 -32.03
CA LEU A 84 -2.96 -5.92 -32.94
C LEU A 84 -1.60 -5.22 -32.81
N VAL A 85 -1.10 -5.01 -31.58
CA VAL A 85 0.24 -4.46 -31.33
C VAL A 85 1.31 -5.36 -31.94
N ARG A 86 1.23 -6.68 -31.72
CA ARG A 86 2.25 -7.61 -32.23
C ARG A 86 2.27 -7.67 -33.76
N ALA A 87 1.10 -7.67 -34.40
CA ALA A 87 0.99 -7.69 -35.86
C ALA A 87 1.62 -6.45 -36.51
N HIS A 88 1.54 -5.29 -35.84
CA HIS A 88 1.96 -4.00 -36.38
C HIS A 88 3.30 -3.50 -35.83
N GLU A 89 3.94 -4.26 -34.94
CA GLU A 89 5.27 -3.95 -34.41
C GLU A 89 6.38 -3.86 -35.47
N PRO A 90 6.42 -4.72 -36.51
CA PRO A 90 7.44 -4.60 -37.55
C PRO A 90 7.42 -3.25 -38.29
N GLU A 91 6.25 -2.65 -38.44
CA GLU A 91 6.07 -1.41 -39.20
C GLU A 91 6.15 -0.15 -38.32
N PHE A 92 5.52 -0.19 -37.15
CA PHE A 92 5.37 0.99 -36.28
C PHE A 92 6.17 0.90 -34.98
N GLY A 93 6.97 -0.15 -34.78
CA GLY A 93 7.72 -0.39 -33.54
C GLY A 93 8.77 0.68 -33.19
N GLY A 94 9.13 1.52 -34.15
CA GLY A 94 10.01 2.68 -33.98
C GLY A 94 9.29 3.97 -33.57
N GLU A 95 7.96 4.02 -33.61
CA GLU A 95 7.20 5.21 -33.22
C GLU A 95 7.29 5.47 -31.70
N PRO A 96 7.47 6.71 -31.25
CA PRO A 96 7.54 7.05 -29.83
C PRO A 96 6.37 6.51 -29.00
N TYR A 97 5.14 6.67 -29.51
CA TYR A 97 3.92 6.18 -28.86
C TYR A 97 3.86 4.65 -28.78
N PHE A 98 4.58 3.92 -29.63
CA PHE A 98 4.53 2.46 -29.64
C PHE A 98 5.02 1.86 -28.31
N ASN A 99 5.92 2.56 -27.61
CA ASN A 99 6.35 2.16 -26.27
C ASN A 99 5.20 2.20 -25.26
N THR A 100 4.22 3.10 -25.40
CA THR A 100 3.02 3.10 -24.54
C THR A 100 2.17 1.84 -24.75
N PHE A 101 2.14 1.32 -25.99
CA PHE A 101 1.44 0.09 -26.32
C PHE A 101 2.17 -1.14 -25.77
N ARG A 102 3.50 -1.19 -25.92
CA ARG A 102 4.34 -2.22 -25.30
C ARG A 102 4.16 -2.25 -23.78
N ALA A 103 4.04 -1.07 -23.16
CA ALA A 103 3.81 -0.97 -21.73
C ALA A 103 2.48 -1.61 -21.29
N LEU A 104 1.39 -1.32 -22.01
CA LEU A 104 0.07 -1.92 -21.76
C LEU A 104 0.06 -3.43 -22.03
N VAL A 105 0.72 -3.89 -23.10
CA VAL A 105 0.87 -5.33 -23.37
C VAL A 105 1.68 -6.00 -22.26
N ALA A 106 2.78 -5.39 -21.81
CA ALA A 106 3.60 -5.91 -20.72
C ALA A 106 2.79 -6.03 -19.43
N ARG A 107 2.02 -5.00 -19.06
CA ARG A 107 1.12 -5.01 -17.89
C ARG A 107 0.13 -6.18 -17.93
N GLY A 108 -0.45 -6.46 -19.11
CA GLY A 108 -1.42 -7.54 -19.31
C GLY A 108 -0.81 -8.95 -19.42
N ARG A 109 0.52 -9.10 -19.53
CA ARG A 109 1.17 -10.41 -19.64
C ARG A 109 1.24 -11.08 -18.26
N GLY A 110 0.35 -12.03 -18.03
CA GLY A 110 0.42 -12.96 -16.90
C GLY A 110 -0.69 -13.99 -16.94
N VAL A 111 -0.34 -15.26 -17.14
CA VAL A 111 -1.27 -16.36 -16.83
C VAL A 111 -1.52 -16.31 -15.32
N GLY A 112 -2.74 -15.98 -14.90
CA GLY A 112 -3.13 -15.87 -13.49
C GLY A 112 -3.09 -14.46 -12.87
N GLY A 113 -2.95 -13.38 -13.66
CA GLY A 113 -3.05 -12.00 -13.16
C GLY A 113 -1.75 -11.19 -13.26
N LEU A 114 -1.68 -10.07 -12.54
CA LEU A 114 -0.52 -9.16 -12.52
C LEU A 114 0.71 -9.84 -11.91
N ARG A 115 1.88 -9.68 -12.54
CA ARG A 115 3.17 -10.18 -12.05
C ARG A 115 4.16 -9.03 -11.84
N PRO A 116 5.01 -9.08 -10.80
CA PRO A 116 5.97 -8.00 -10.54
C PRO A 116 6.91 -7.72 -11.72
N GLU A 117 7.38 -8.75 -12.41
CA GLU A 117 8.30 -8.62 -13.55
C GLU A 117 7.62 -7.92 -14.73
N SER A 118 6.36 -8.29 -14.99
CA SER A 118 5.52 -7.69 -16.04
C SER A 118 5.26 -6.21 -15.78
N LEU A 119 5.02 -5.83 -14.52
CA LEU A 119 4.80 -4.44 -14.12
C LEU A 119 6.08 -3.60 -14.19
N ARG A 120 7.24 -4.17 -13.83
CA ARG A 120 8.54 -3.50 -14.04
C ARG A 120 8.80 -3.25 -15.53
N ALA A 121 8.59 -4.26 -16.38
CA ALA A 121 8.73 -4.09 -17.82
C ALA A 121 7.76 -3.03 -18.37
N ALA A 122 6.52 -2.98 -17.87
CA ALA A 122 5.56 -1.94 -18.23
C ALA A 122 6.05 -0.54 -17.85
N ALA A 123 6.57 -0.36 -16.63
CA ALA A 123 7.15 0.90 -16.18
C ALA A 123 8.36 1.31 -17.05
N ASP A 124 9.24 0.38 -17.43
CA ASP A 124 10.38 0.65 -18.30
C ASP A 124 9.96 1.12 -19.70
N TYR A 125 8.94 0.49 -20.29
CA TYR A 125 8.39 0.96 -21.56
C TYR A 125 7.72 2.34 -21.42
N ALA A 126 7.01 2.60 -20.31
CA ALA A 126 6.44 3.92 -20.06
C ALA A 126 7.51 5.00 -19.90
N ARG A 127 8.65 4.71 -19.23
CA ARG A 127 9.80 5.62 -19.14
C ARG A 127 10.41 5.90 -20.51
N ARG A 128 10.58 4.88 -21.36
CA ARG A 128 11.06 5.05 -22.74
C ARG A 128 10.10 5.91 -23.55
N ALA A 129 8.80 5.73 -23.40
CA ALA A 129 7.81 6.59 -24.03
C ALA A 129 7.93 8.04 -23.53
N ALA A 130 8.01 8.26 -22.22
CA ALA A 130 8.11 9.59 -21.62
C ALA A 130 9.39 10.34 -22.03
N ALA A 131 10.49 9.63 -22.25
CA ALA A 131 11.74 10.23 -22.76
C ALA A 131 11.57 10.83 -24.16
N HIS A 132 10.69 10.28 -24.99
CA HIS A 132 10.40 10.78 -26.34
C HIS A 132 9.16 11.68 -26.39
N LEU A 133 8.27 11.59 -25.39
CA LEU A 133 6.99 12.27 -25.30
C LEU A 133 6.82 13.01 -23.95
N PRO A 134 7.74 13.90 -23.55
CA PRO A 134 7.74 14.49 -22.22
C PRO A 134 6.51 15.37 -21.94
N GLY A 135 5.93 15.99 -22.97
CA GLY A 135 4.74 16.85 -22.88
C GLY A 135 3.40 16.09 -22.88
N VAL A 136 3.41 14.77 -23.06
CA VAL A 136 2.17 13.98 -23.13
C VAL A 136 1.78 13.48 -21.74
N ILE A 137 0.81 14.15 -21.12
CA ILE A 137 0.31 13.87 -19.76
C ILE A 137 -0.06 12.40 -19.58
N GLY A 138 -0.70 11.79 -20.57
CA GLY A 138 -1.09 10.37 -20.52
C GLY A 138 0.08 9.41 -20.37
N VAL A 139 1.26 9.75 -20.88
CA VAL A 139 2.46 8.91 -20.78
C VAL A 139 3.10 9.01 -19.39
N GLN A 140 3.15 10.22 -18.84
CA GLN A 140 3.62 10.42 -17.46
C GLN A 140 2.72 9.68 -16.45
N HIS A 141 1.40 9.73 -16.66
CA HIS A 141 0.45 9.00 -15.84
C HIS A 141 0.61 7.48 -15.91
N GLN A 142 1.01 6.92 -17.07
CA GLN A 142 1.31 5.50 -17.18
C GLN A 142 2.45 5.07 -16.25
N ILE A 143 3.49 5.90 -16.10
CA ILE A 143 4.59 5.63 -15.16
C ILE A 143 4.04 5.53 -13.74
N ALA A 144 3.31 6.56 -13.28
CA ALA A 144 2.71 6.58 -11.95
C ALA A 144 1.80 5.35 -11.72
N THR A 145 0.98 5.01 -12.72
CA THR A 145 0.03 3.88 -12.64
C THR A 145 0.75 2.54 -12.50
N PHE A 146 1.74 2.25 -13.36
CA PHE A 146 2.41 0.94 -13.33
C PHE A 146 3.30 0.77 -12.11
N LEU A 147 3.94 1.85 -11.64
CA LEU A 147 4.68 1.82 -10.38
C LEU A 147 3.75 1.64 -9.17
N THR A 148 2.58 2.29 -9.17
CA THR A 148 1.55 2.07 -8.13
C THR A 148 1.07 0.63 -8.12
N ASP A 149 0.73 0.07 -9.29
CA ASP A 149 0.32 -1.34 -9.43
C ASP A 149 1.43 -2.29 -8.92
N TYR A 150 2.69 -1.97 -9.20
CA TYR A 150 3.85 -2.75 -8.76
C TYR A 150 3.99 -2.71 -7.22
N LEU A 151 3.95 -1.52 -6.63
CA LEU A 151 4.10 -1.31 -5.19
C LEU A 151 2.95 -1.92 -4.39
N GLU A 152 1.72 -1.90 -4.91
CA GLU A 152 0.60 -2.59 -4.29
C GLU A 152 0.76 -4.11 -4.23
N LEU A 153 1.52 -4.70 -5.16
CA LEU A 153 1.75 -6.14 -5.22
C LEU A 153 2.92 -6.59 -4.34
N VAL A 154 4.01 -5.82 -4.32
CA VAL A 154 5.26 -6.19 -3.63
C VAL A 154 5.44 -5.53 -2.26
N GLY A 155 4.58 -4.57 -1.91
CA GLY A 155 4.75 -3.70 -0.75
C GLY A 155 5.77 -2.57 -0.97
N THR A 156 5.70 -1.55 -0.12
CA THR A 156 6.56 -0.36 -0.20
C THR A 156 7.94 -0.57 0.42
N ASP A 157 8.07 -1.49 1.38
CA ASP A 157 9.34 -1.83 2.05
C ASP A 157 10.43 -2.26 1.07
N SER A 158 10.02 -2.78 -0.09
CA SER A 158 10.91 -3.27 -1.13
C SER A 158 11.59 -2.15 -1.95
N SER A 159 11.02 -0.94 -2.01
CA SER A 159 11.62 0.16 -2.79
C SER A 159 11.00 1.55 -2.54
N PRO A 160 11.49 2.33 -1.56
CA PRO A 160 11.02 3.70 -1.33
C PRO A 160 11.30 4.64 -2.53
N VAL A 161 12.38 4.39 -3.27
CA VAL A 161 12.74 5.18 -4.47
C VAL A 161 11.68 5.10 -5.56
N LEU A 162 11.06 3.93 -5.76
CA LEU A 162 9.99 3.76 -6.74
C LEU A 162 8.70 4.46 -6.33
N LEU A 163 8.43 4.57 -5.02
CA LEU A 163 7.29 5.33 -4.51
C LEU A 163 7.50 6.83 -4.76
N ASP A 164 8.69 7.36 -4.45
CA ASP A 164 9.05 8.75 -4.77
C ASP A 164 8.95 9.05 -6.29
N GLU A 165 9.35 8.09 -7.12
CA GLU A 165 9.23 8.22 -8.57
C GLU A 165 7.77 8.27 -9.04
N ALA A 166 6.92 7.39 -8.53
CA ALA A 166 5.50 7.37 -8.85
C ALA A 166 4.80 8.67 -8.40
N GLU A 167 5.15 9.20 -7.23
CA GLU A 167 4.67 10.49 -6.73
C GLU A 167 5.11 11.65 -7.61
N ARG A 168 6.40 11.75 -7.96
CA ARG A 168 6.86 12.79 -8.90
C ARG A 168 6.16 12.72 -10.25
N ALA A 169 5.91 11.51 -10.75
CA ALA A 169 5.21 11.32 -12.02
C ALA A 169 3.74 11.79 -11.94
N ILE A 170 3.01 11.49 -10.86
CA ILE A 170 1.63 11.95 -10.71
C ILE A 170 1.55 13.45 -10.41
N ASP A 171 2.48 14.00 -9.64
CA ASP A 171 2.52 15.44 -9.35
C ASP A 171 2.80 16.26 -10.61
N ALA A 172 3.71 15.77 -11.46
CA ALA A 172 3.96 16.37 -12.78
C ALA A 172 2.72 16.33 -13.68
N VAL A 173 1.89 15.28 -13.57
CA VAL A 173 0.60 15.20 -14.28
C VAL A 173 -0.39 16.22 -13.74
N LEU A 174 -0.56 16.28 -12.42
CA LEU A 174 -1.56 17.14 -11.77
C LEU A 174 -1.21 18.63 -11.85
N ALA A 175 0.06 18.98 -12.04
CA ALA A 175 0.52 20.35 -12.24
C ALA A 175 0.13 20.94 -13.61
N GLN A 176 -0.30 20.11 -14.57
CA GLN A 176 -0.68 20.56 -15.90
C GLN A 176 -2.13 21.08 -15.93
N PRO A 177 -2.49 22.01 -16.84
CA PRO A 177 -3.86 22.54 -16.94
C PRO A 177 -4.94 21.47 -17.13
N ASP A 178 -4.60 20.41 -17.86
CA ASP A 178 -5.45 19.24 -18.13
C ASP A 178 -5.24 18.09 -17.13
N GLY A 179 -4.44 18.32 -16.09
CA GLY A 179 -4.00 17.34 -15.09
C GLY A 179 -5.06 17.03 -14.04
N TYR A 180 -6.06 17.89 -13.84
CA TYR A 180 -7.08 17.67 -12.82
C TYR A 180 -8.23 16.79 -13.36
N ARG A 181 -7.94 15.51 -13.59
CA ARG A 181 -8.92 14.50 -14.06
C ARG A 181 -9.07 13.36 -13.06
N SER A 182 -10.27 12.79 -13.00
CA SER A 182 -10.69 11.76 -12.05
C SER A 182 -9.74 10.57 -11.93
N HIS A 183 -9.32 9.97 -13.05
CA HIS A 183 -8.41 8.81 -13.03
C HIS A 183 -6.96 9.15 -12.60
N TYR A 184 -6.54 10.41 -12.74
CA TYR A 184 -5.25 10.87 -12.19
C TYR A 184 -5.35 11.02 -10.66
N LEU A 185 -6.45 11.60 -10.18
CA LEU A 185 -6.75 11.73 -8.76
C LEU A 185 -6.89 10.37 -8.05
N GLU A 186 -7.50 9.38 -8.71
CA GLU A 186 -7.54 7.99 -8.22
C GLU A 186 -6.13 7.43 -8.01
N THR A 187 -5.22 7.66 -8.97
CA THR A 187 -3.83 7.17 -8.86
C THR A 187 -3.10 7.84 -7.69
N ARG A 188 -3.31 9.15 -7.50
CA ARG A 188 -2.80 9.87 -6.32
C ARG A 188 -3.37 9.30 -5.02
N ALA A 189 -4.65 8.98 -4.96
CA ALA A 189 -5.28 8.39 -3.78
C ALA A 189 -4.62 7.04 -3.41
N ARG A 190 -4.35 6.19 -4.41
CA ARG A 190 -3.64 4.91 -4.21
C ARG A 190 -2.21 5.11 -3.71
N LEU A 191 -1.49 6.13 -4.18
CA LEU A 191 -0.14 6.47 -3.68
C LEU A 191 -0.18 6.96 -2.22
N TYR A 192 -1.17 7.75 -1.84
CA TYR A 192 -1.35 8.15 -0.44
C TYR A 192 -1.60 6.95 0.49
N VAL A 193 -2.31 5.92 0.02
CA VAL A 193 -2.46 4.65 0.77
C VAL A 193 -1.11 3.98 0.97
N LEU A 194 -0.28 3.90 -0.08
CA LEU A 194 1.05 3.31 0.02
C LEU A 194 1.96 4.04 1.01
N ARG A 195 1.72 5.34 1.24
CA ARG A 195 2.38 6.14 2.29
C ARG A 195 1.75 6.01 3.69
N GLY A 196 0.64 5.31 3.83
CA GLY A 196 -0.14 5.26 5.08
C GLY A 196 -0.93 6.54 5.37
N ASN A 197 -1.03 7.47 4.41
CA ASN A 197 -1.81 8.71 4.57
C ASN A 197 -3.26 8.52 4.11
N TYR A 198 -4.03 7.75 4.88
CA TYR A 198 -5.44 7.43 4.56
C TYR A 198 -6.35 8.66 4.49
N GLY A 199 -6.04 9.71 5.25
CA GLY A 199 -6.78 10.98 5.20
C GLY A 199 -6.67 11.66 3.84
N ALA A 200 -5.45 11.83 3.34
CA ALA A 200 -5.22 12.40 2.01
C ALA A 200 -5.73 11.48 0.89
N ALA A 201 -5.64 10.16 1.07
CA ALA A 201 -6.20 9.19 0.13
C ALA A 201 -7.73 9.36 -0.04
N ARG A 202 -8.47 9.51 1.08
CA ARG A 202 -9.92 9.76 1.07
C ARG A 202 -10.29 11.07 0.39
N ALA A 203 -9.54 12.14 0.66
CA ALA A 203 -9.76 13.43 -0.01
C ALA A 203 -9.56 13.29 -1.53
N ALA A 204 -8.44 12.70 -1.96
CA ALA A 204 -8.15 12.55 -3.39
C ALA A 204 -9.16 11.66 -4.14
N ILE A 205 -9.67 10.59 -3.53
CA ILE A 205 -10.70 9.76 -4.17
C ILE A 205 -12.08 10.43 -4.18
N ALA A 206 -12.37 11.29 -3.19
CA ALA A 206 -13.57 12.12 -3.19
C ALA A 206 -13.52 13.14 -4.33
N ASP A 207 -12.38 13.84 -4.49
CA ASP A 207 -12.14 14.76 -5.62
C ASP A 207 -12.31 14.02 -6.96
N ALA A 208 -11.80 12.78 -7.06
CA ALA A 208 -11.92 11.98 -8.27
C ALA A 208 -13.38 11.69 -8.67
N ILE A 209 -14.24 11.47 -7.68
CA ILE A 209 -15.67 11.24 -7.89
C ILE A 209 -16.37 12.54 -8.29
N GLU A 210 -16.01 13.67 -7.66
CA GLU A 210 -16.62 14.97 -7.91
C GLU A 210 -16.36 15.49 -9.33
N VAL A 211 -15.15 15.28 -9.85
CA VAL A 211 -14.78 15.77 -11.20
C VAL A 211 -15.13 14.81 -12.35
N GLU A 212 -15.74 13.66 -12.06
CA GLU A 212 -16.09 12.69 -13.10
C GLU A 212 -17.24 13.23 -13.97
N PRO A 213 -17.08 13.31 -15.31
CA PRO A 213 -18.12 13.84 -16.18
C PRO A 213 -19.35 12.93 -16.24
N ALA A 214 -20.52 13.51 -15.98
CA ALA A 214 -21.79 12.80 -15.88
C ALA A 214 -22.35 12.28 -17.23
N ASP A 215 -21.78 12.69 -18.36
CA ASP A 215 -22.27 12.45 -19.71
C ASP A 215 -21.49 11.36 -20.46
N THR A 216 -20.61 10.62 -19.79
CA THR A 216 -19.81 9.59 -20.44
C THR A 216 -20.48 8.21 -20.40
N PRO A 217 -20.46 7.44 -21.50
CA PRO A 217 -20.97 6.05 -21.51
C PRO A 217 -20.27 5.13 -20.49
N ASP A 218 -19.07 5.51 -20.05
CA ASP A 218 -18.25 4.76 -19.10
C ASP A 218 -18.47 5.16 -17.63
N LEU A 219 -19.35 6.13 -17.36
CA LEU A 219 -19.52 6.73 -16.03
C LEU A 219 -19.76 5.70 -14.94
N ALA A 220 -20.77 4.84 -15.10
CA ALA A 220 -21.16 3.86 -14.09
C ALA A 220 -19.99 2.94 -13.70
N ARG A 221 -19.18 2.53 -14.69
CA ARG A 221 -18.00 1.70 -14.49
C ARG A 221 -16.89 2.44 -13.74
N ARG A 222 -16.64 3.71 -14.09
CA ARG A 222 -15.61 4.53 -13.43
C ARG A 222 -16.00 4.85 -11.99
N ILE A 223 -17.25 5.23 -11.74
CA ILE A 223 -17.77 5.44 -10.38
C ILE A 223 -17.65 4.16 -9.56
N ALA A 224 -18.03 3.00 -10.10
CA ALA A 224 -17.88 1.72 -9.40
C ALA A 224 -16.40 1.45 -9.04
N ARG A 225 -15.46 1.76 -9.93
CA ARG A 225 -14.02 1.65 -9.65
C ARG A 225 -13.59 2.59 -8.53
N TYR A 226 -13.99 3.86 -8.54
CA TYR A 226 -13.63 4.81 -7.49
C TYR A 226 -14.22 4.42 -6.13
N GLN A 227 -15.44 3.89 -6.10
CA GLN A 227 -16.03 3.36 -4.87
C GLN A 227 -15.27 2.13 -4.37
N ALA A 228 -14.83 1.22 -5.26
CA ALA A 228 -13.99 0.10 -4.87
C ALA A 228 -12.65 0.57 -4.28
N THR A 229 -12.02 1.58 -4.87
CA THR A 229 -10.80 2.22 -4.34
C THR A 229 -11.06 2.84 -2.96
N ARG A 230 -12.19 3.53 -2.76
CA ARG A 230 -12.59 4.09 -1.47
C ARG A 230 -12.76 3.03 -0.39
N VAL A 231 -13.50 1.95 -0.68
CA VAL A 231 -13.68 0.83 0.26
C VAL A 231 -12.34 0.18 0.60
N ARG A 232 -11.44 0.05 -0.39
CA ARG A 232 -10.08 -0.48 -0.16
C ARG A 232 -9.25 0.42 0.76
N ILE A 233 -9.35 1.75 0.63
CA ILE A 233 -8.68 2.70 1.53
C ILE A 233 -9.10 2.44 2.98
N ASP A 234 -10.40 2.36 3.24
CA ASP A 234 -10.94 2.16 4.59
C ASP A 234 -10.56 0.78 5.16
N LEU A 235 -10.59 -0.28 4.33
CA LEU A 235 -10.16 -1.62 4.73
C LEU A 235 -8.68 -1.66 5.13
N LEU A 236 -7.81 -1.01 4.36
CA LEU A 236 -6.37 -0.99 4.64
C LEU A 236 -6.06 -0.17 5.89
N GLU A 237 -6.77 0.93 6.15
CA GLU A 237 -6.61 1.68 7.41
C GLU A 237 -7.00 0.83 8.63
N GLU A 238 -8.14 0.13 8.57
CA GLU A 238 -8.57 -0.73 9.67
C GLU A 238 -7.63 -1.91 9.89
N ARG A 239 -7.07 -2.48 8.82
CA ARG A 239 -6.02 -3.50 8.90
C ARG A 239 -4.80 -2.96 9.64
N ASP A 240 -4.31 -1.78 9.29
CA ASP A 240 -3.10 -1.21 9.89
C ASP A 240 -3.34 -0.79 11.34
N ARG A 241 -4.54 -0.27 11.67
CA ARG A 241 -4.98 -0.03 13.05
C ARG A 241 -5.04 -1.32 13.87
N LEU A 242 -5.56 -2.40 13.30
CA LEU A 242 -5.63 -3.70 13.96
C LEU A 242 -4.24 -4.28 14.19
N ALA A 243 -3.34 -4.17 13.21
CA ALA A 243 -1.96 -4.61 13.33
C ALA A 243 -1.22 -3.85 14.46
N ALA A 244 -1.41 -2.53 14.54
CA ALA A 244 -0.84 -1.71 15.60
C ALA A 244 -1.35 -2.13 17.00
N ARG A 245 -2.67 -2.37 17.15
CA ARG A 245 -3.26 -2.86 18.41
C ARG A 245 -2.75 -4.25 18.80
N GLN A 246 -2.57 -5.15 17.82
CA GLN A 246 -2.01 -6.48 18.09
C GLN A 246 -0.58 -6.39 18.64
N GLU A 247 0.23 -5.50 18.09
CA GLU A 247 1.60 -5.30 18.57
C GLU A 247 1.63 -4.69 19.98
N GLU A 248 0.75 -3.74 20.27
CA GLU A 248 0.56 -3.20 21.61
C GLU A 248 0.18 -4.29 22.61
N PHE A 249 -0.82 -5.12 22.29
CA PHE A 249 -1.25 -6.23 23.15
C PHE A 249 -0.13 -7.27 23.37
N ARG A 250 0.69 -7.56 22.35
CA ARG A 250 1.87 -8.43 22.53
C ARG A 250 2.85 -7.83 23.53
N GLY A 251 3.14 -6.54 23.40
CA GLY A 251 3.98 -5.82 24.34
C GLY A 251 3.44 -5.84 25.77
N GLU A 252 2.12 -5.71 25.95
CA GLU A 252 1.47 -5.82 27.26
C GLU A 252 1.55 -7.25 27.84
N LEU A 253 1.32 -8.28 27.02
CA LEU A 253 1.44 -9.68 27.44
C LEU A 253 2.85 -10.03 27.86
N ASP A 254 3.86 -9.56 27.14
CA ASP A 254 5.25 -9.82 27.49
C ASP A 254 5.63 -9.12 28.81
N ARG A 255 5.19 -7.88 29.03
CA ARG A 255 5.35 -7.22 30.33
C ARG A 255 4.66 -7.98 31.45
N PHE A 256 3.43 -8.46 31.22
CA PHE A 256 2.69 -9.23 32.21
C PHE A 256 3.39 -10.56 32.53
N ARG A 257 3.92 -11.26 31.53
CA ARG A 257 4.72 -12.48 31.72
C ARG A 257 5.98 -12.21 32.53
N THR A 258 6.71 -11.14 32.23
CA THR A 258 7.89 -10.74 33.03
C THR A 258 7.51 -10.47 34.48
N GLN A 259 6.43 -9.72 34.73
CA GLN A 259 5.92 -9.46 36.08
C GLN A 259 5.53 -10.75 36.82
N GLN A 260 4.90 -11.71 36.13
CA GLN A 260 4.56 -13.01 36.71
C GLN A 260 5.81 -13.83 37.06
N LEU A 261 6.83 -13.84 36.19
CA LEU A 261 8.10 -14.54 36.45
C LEU A 261 8.86 -13.90 37.62
N GLU A 262 8.85 -12.57 37.73
CA GLU A 262 9.43 -11.84 38.86
C GLU A 262 8.71 -12.22 40.17
N LEU A 263 7.37 -12.24 40.17
CA LEU A 263 6.56 -12.67 41.32
C LEU A 263 6.86 -14.13 41.72
N LEU A 264 6.98 -15.03 40.74
CA LEU A 264 7.31 -16.43 40.98
C LEU A 264 8.73 -16.59 41.55
N GLY A 265 9.70 -15.87 41.00
CA GLY A 265 11.09 -15.86 41.47
C GLY A 265 11.20 -15.33 42.90
N LEU A 266 10.48 -14.26 43.22
CA LEU A 266 10.39 -13.72 44.58
C LEU A 266 9.80 -14.75 45.55
N LEU A 267 8.66 -15.36 45.19
CA LEU A 267 8.02 -16.39 46.03
C LEU A 267 8.94 -17.59 46.26
N ALA A 268 9.61 -18.07 45.22
CA ALA A 268 10.56 -19.17 45.34
C ALA A 268 11.73 -18.82 46.27
N ALA A 269 12.30 -17.62 46.15
CA ALA A 269 13.37 -17.14 47.03
C ALA A 269 12.91 -17.04 48.50
N VAL A 270 11.70 -16.53 48.73
CA VAL A 270 11.10 -16.45 50.08
C VAL A 270 10.90 -17.84 50.68
N VAL A 271 10.33 -18.80 49.92
CA VAL A 271 10.12 -20.17 50.40
C VAL A 271 11.45 -20.86 50.72
N ALA A 272 12.45 -20.72 49.83
CA ALA A 272 13.78 -21.28 50.04
C ALA A 272 14.46 -20.68 51.30
N PHE A 273 14.33 -19.37 51.51
CA PHE A 273 14.83 -18.68 52.68
C PHE A 273 14.16 -19.19 53.97
N VAL A 274 12.83 -19.29 53.98
CA VAL A 274 12.07 -19.79 55.14
C VAL A 274 12.42 -21.25 55.46
N ALA A 275 12.49 -22.11 54.45
CA ALA A 275 12.86 -23.51 54.64
C ALA A 275 14.29 -23.67 55.18
N SER A 276 15.23 -22.87 54.67
CA SER A 276 16.63 -22.90 55.12
C SER A 276 16.76 -22.46 56.58
N ALA A 277 16.14 -21.34 56.94
CA ALA A 277 16.11 -20.86 58.32
C ALA A 277 15.40 -21.84 59.27
N ALA A 278 14.33 -22.50 58.82
CA ALA A 278 13.65 -23.54 59.59
C ALA A 278 14.53 -24.76 59.87
N SER A 279 15.26 -25.23 58.86
CA SER A 279 16.22 -26.33 59.00
C SER A 279 17.34 -25.99 59.99
N ILE A 280 17.91 -24.79 59.88
CA ILE A 280 18.98 -24.31 60.79
C ILE A 280 18.45 -24.21 62.23
N ALA A 281 17.24 -23.66 62.42
CA ALA A 281 16.64 -23.56 63.76
C ALA A 281 16.39 -24.94 64.37
N ALA A 282 15.90 -25.91 63.59
CA ALA A 282 15.63 -27.27 64.05
C ALA A 282 16.90 -28.03 64.47
N GLN A 283 18.05 -27.69 63.89
CA GLN A 283 19.35 -28.29 64.23
C GLN A 283 20.07 -27.58 65.40
N SER A 284 19.54 -26.44 65.87
CA SER A 284 20.16 -25.69 66.95
C SER A 284 20.03 -26.42 68.30
N ALA A 285 21.15 -26.60 69.00
CA ALA A 285 21.19 -27.34 70.27
C ALA A 285 20.48 -26.63 71.44
N LYS A 286 20.19 -25.33 71.31
CA LYS A 286 19.52 -24.49 72.31
C LYS A 286 18.25 -23.90 71.72
N ALA A 287 17.11 -24.18 72.35
CA ALA A 287 15.80 -23.66 71.93
C ALA A 287 15.78 -22.12 71.79
N ALA A 288 16.57 -21.41 72.60
CA ALA A 288 16.71 -19.95 72.53
C ALA A 288 17.34 -19.47 71.22
N ASP A 289 18.31 -20.19 70.66
CA ASP A 289 18.98 -19.81 69.41
C ASP A 289 18.07 -20.05 68.20
N GLY A 290 17.30 -21.14 68.21
CA GLY A 290 16.26 -21.40 67.20
C GLY A 290 15.16 -20.34 67.21
N ALA A 291 14.67 -19.94 68.40
CA ALA A 291 13.67 -18.88 68.53
C ALA A 291 14.17 -17.53 67.99
N ARG A 292 15.43 -17.15 68.31
CA ARG A 292 16.08 -15.94 67.78
C ARG A 292 16.13 -15.94 66.25
N LEU A 293 16.54 -17.06 65.64
CA LEU A 293 16.63 -17.18 64.20
C LEU A 293 15.26 -17.05 63.52
N MET A 294 14.23 -17.66 64.10
CA MET A 294 12.85 -17.55 63.60
C MET A 294 12.32 -16.12 63.68
N THR A 295 12.60 -15.40 64.78
CA THR A 295 12.21 -13.99 64.93
C THR A 295 12.94 -13.11 63.92
N ALA A 296 14.24 -13.32 63.71
CA ALA A 296 15.01 -12.59 62.71
C ALA A 296 14.49 -12.86 61.29
N MET A 297 14.19 -14.12 60.97
CA MET A 297 13.62 -14.52 59.68
C MET A 297 12.26 -13.87 59.44
N ALA A 298 11.36 -13.88 60.42
CA ALA A 298 10.05 -13.23 60.31
C ALA A 298 10.20 -11.72 60.03
N GLY A 299 11.12 -11.04 60.71
CA GLY A 299 11.45 -9.64 60.45
C GLY A 299 11.98 -9.40 59.03
N ALA A 300 12.93 -10.22 58.57
CA ALA A 300 13.49 -10.13 57.23
C ALA A 300 12.44 -10.36 56.13
N VAL A 301 11.57 -11.37 56.27
CA VAL A 301 10.50 -11.66 55.31
C VAL A 301 9.52 -10.50 55.21
N ILE A 302 9.11 -9.91 56.35
CA ILE A 302 8.22 -8.74 56.36
C ILE A 302 8.86 -7.57 55.61
N LEU A 303 10.17 -7.30 55.82
CA LEU A 303 10.86 -6.23 55.11
C LEU A 303 10.96 -6.48 53.61
N VAL A 304 11.25 -7.72 53.18
CA VAL A 304 11.29 -8.08 51.76
C VAL A 304 9.93 -7.85 51.09
N PHE A 305 8.84 -8.32 51.70
CA PHE A 305 7.50 -8.08 51.16
C PHE A 305 7.09 -6.60 51.22
N THR A 306 7.52 -5.84 52.22
CA THR A 306 7.25 -4.41 52.30
C THR A 306 8.01 -3.63 51.22
N SER A 307 9.28 -3.98 50.97
CA SER A 307 10.08 -3.42 49.88
C SER A 307 9.46 -3.77 48.52
N PHE A 308 9.02 -5.01 48.34
CA PHE A 308 8.36 -5.44 47.11
C PHE A 308 7.01 -4.72 46.90
N ALA A 309 6.22 -4.56 47.95
CA ALA A 309 4.96 -3.81 47.89
C ALA A 309 5.21 -2.34 47.52
N TYR A 310 6.25 -1.72 48.08
CA TYR A 310 6.67 -0.37 47.72
C TYR A 310 7.00 -0.23 46.23
N THR A 311 7.80 -1.15 45.68
CA THR A 311 8.23 -1.09 44.27
C THR A 311 7.11 -1.43 43.29
N ASN A 312 6.25 -2.41 43.62
CA ASN A 312 5.27 -2.94 42.65
C ASN A 312 3.91 -2.23 42.70
N THR A 313 3.40 -1.88 43.89
CA THR A 313 2.01 -1.40 44.01
C THR A 313 1.88 0.14 44.05
N ARG A 314 3.01 0.87 44.08
CA ARG A 314 3.02 2.33 44.32
C ARG A 314 2.14 2.74 45.51
N ALA A 315 2.03 1.86 46.53
CA ALA A 315 1.20 2.12 47.68
C ALA A 315 1.70 3.37 48.42
N PRO A 316 0.82 4.22 48.96
CA PRO A 316 1.23 5.39 49.72
C PRO A 316 2.06 4.95 50.93
N TRP A 317 3.13 5.69 51.23
CA TRP A 317 4.08 5.38 52.30
C TRP A 317 3.41 5.13 53.67
N THR A 318 2.26 5.77 53.90
CA THR A 318 1.44 5.61 55.12
C THR A 318 0.94 4.18 55.33
N ARG A 319 0.74 3.39 54.26
CA ARG A 319 0.35 1.97 54.36
C ARG A 319 1.55 1.04 54.53
N LEU A 320 2.75 1.48 54.15
CA LEU A 320 3.98 0.67 54.15
C LEU A 320 4.83 0.89 55.42
N ALA A 321 4.68 2.04 56.09
CA ALA A 321 5.42 2.34 57.31
C ALA A 321 5.13 1.35 58.48
N PRO A 322 3.88 0.96 58.77
CA PRO A 322 3.61 0.01 59.86
C PRO A 322 4.29 -1.37 59.70
N PRO A 323 4.19 -2.07 58.55
CA PRO A 323 4.86 -3.35 58.37
C PRO A 323 6.39 -3.20 58.32
N ALA A 324 6.92 -2.11 57.73
CA ALA A 324 8.36 -1.85 57.75
C ALA A 324 8.90 -1.72 59.18
N LEU A 325 8.21 -0.97 60.03
CA LEU A 325 8.57 -0.79 61.43
C LEU A 325 8.47 -2.10 62.21
N LEU A 326 7.44 -2.90 61.98
CA LEU A 326 7.29 -4.22 62.60
C LEU A 326 8.44 -5.16 62.21
N GLY A 327 8.80 -5.22 60.91
CA GLY A 327 9.92 -6.03 60.43
C GLY A 327 11.26 -5.61 61.04
N ALA A 328 11.52 -4.30 61.11
CA ALA A 328 12.72 -3.75 61.75
C ALA A 328 12.76 -4.01 63.27
N ALA A 329 11.62 -3.90 63.95
CA ALA A 329 11.51 -4.18 65.39
C ALA A 329 11.81 -5.66 65.70
N LEU A 330 11.31 -6.59 64.89
CA LEU A 330 11.59 -8.02 65.06
C LEU A 330 13.09 -8.35 64.86
N LEU A 331 13.75 -7.71 63.89
CA LEU A 331 15.20 -7.84 63.72
C LEU A 331 15.97 -7.30 64.92
N LEU A 332 15.61 -6.13 65.43
CA LEU A 332 16.20 -5.54 66.64
C LEU A 332 16.02 -6.46 67.85
N ILE A 333 14.81 -6.96 68.08
CA ILE A 333 14.50 -7.90 69.16
C ILE A 333 15.37 -9.15 69.04
N ALA A 334 15.50 -9.74 67.84
CA ALA A 334 16.34 -10.92 67.64
C ALA A 334 17.81 -10.67 67.97
N THR A 335 18.36 -9.49 67.59
CA THR A 335 19.75 -9.12 67.93
C THR A 335 19.97 -8.87 69.41
N LEU A 336 18.98 -8.26 70.09
CA LEU A 336 19.03 -7.98 71.52
C LEU A 336 18.91 -9.24 72.35
N LEU A 337 18.06 -10.19 71.93
CA LEU A 337 17.98 -11.49 72.55
C LEU A 337 19.31 -12.24 72.48
N GLY A 338 20.15 -12.01 71.46
CA GLY A 338 21.43 -12.70 71.22
C GLY A 338 22.60 -12.31 72.13
N ARG A 339 22.48 -11.19 72.85
CA ARG A 339 23.48 -10.71 73.83
C ARG A 339 23.23 -11.33 75.19
#